data_AF-A0A938XSZ6-F1
#
_entry.id   AF-A0A938XSZ6-F1
#
_cell.length_a   1.000
_cell.length_b   1.000
_cell.length_c   1.000
_cell.angle_alpha   90.00
_cell.angle_beta   90.00
_cell.angle_gamma   90.00
#
_symmetry.space_group_name_H-M   'P 1'
#
loop_
_entity.id
_entity.type
_entity.pdbx_description
1 polymer ?
#
loop_
_entity_poly.entity_id
_entity_poly.type
_entity_poly.pdbx_seq_one_letter_code
_entity_poly.pdbx_strand_id
1 'polypeptide(L)'
;MNDVHKKPTPFQKNIAIKLEVDISNDTRNVASARIYDAVEPAIDPNMEFNESTEKQIEFGEELGLDLKNNSLRVASAKIEDKLKENNKQAIEELNLKPGDKVKKKSKVEIDGEEKKYITKHVVSSIGKNYRVYFKGGNGQGAWPTQLEKVNL
;
A
#
# COMPACT_ATOMS: atom_id res chain seq x y z
N MET A 1 -2.08 12.55 -10.72
CA MET A 1 -1.95 11.41 -9.79
C MET A 1 -0.63 11.54 -9.06
N ASN A 2 -0.56 11.24 -7.76
CA ASN A 2 0.69 11.35 -7.00
C ASN A 2 1.58 10.14 -7.31
N ASP A 3 2.78 10.41 -7.82
CA ASP A 3 3.80 9.40 -8.11
C ASP A 3 3.99 8.42 -6.94
N VAL A 4 4.00 7.12 -7.26
CA VAL A 4 4.08 6.00 -6.32
C VAL A 4 5.53 5.83 -5.84
N HIS A 5 6.50 6.24 -6.65
CA HIS A 5 7.92 6.05 -6.38
C HIS A 5 8.64 7.38 -6.21
N LYS A 6 8.05 8.30 -5.44
CA LYS A 6 8.77 9.54 -5.15
C LYS A 6 10.07 9.16 -4.47
N LYS A 7 11.19 9.44 -5.14
CA LYS A 7 12.53 9.23 -4.60
C LYS A 7 12.69 9.98 -3.27
N PRO A 8 13.65 9.58 -2.42
CA PRO A 8 13.91 10.26 -1.18
C PRO A 8 14.23 11.73 -1.43
N THR A 9 13.73 12.60 -0.56
CA THR A 9 13.94 14.05 -0.66
C THR A 9 15.42 14.38 -0.46
N PRO A 10 15.91 15.55 -0.93
CA PRO A 10 17.27 16.00 -0.65
C PRO A 10 17.58 16.03 0.85
N PHE A 11 16.61 16.42 1.67
CA PHE A 11 16.76 16.42 3.12
C PHE A 11 16.92 15.01 3.69
N GLN A 12 16.08 14.04 3.28
CA GLN A 12 16.24 12.64 3.68
C GLN A 12 17.61 12.07 3.28
N LYS A 13 18.10 12.38 2.08
CA LYS A 13 19.46 11.98 1.64
C LYS A 13 20.54 12.54 2.55
N ASN A 14 20.48 13.84 2.86
CA ASN A 14 21.44 14.48 3.74
C ASN A 14 21.41 13.89 5.15
N ILE A 15 20.23 13.56 5.68
CA ILE A 15 20.09 12.92 6.99
C ILE A 15 20.61 11.48 6.96
N ALA A 16 20.24 10.70 5.94
CA ALA A 16 20.70 9.32 5.79
C ALA A 16 22.23 9.20 5.70
N ILE A 17 22.90 10.13 5.01
CA ILE A 17 24.37 10.22 4.99
C ILE A 17 24.94 10.41 6.41
N LYS A 18 24.35 11.30 7.21
CA LYS A 18 24.80 11.58 8.58
C LYS A 18 24.57 10.42 9.55
N LEU A 19 23.58 9.58 9.25
CA LEU A 19 23.22 8.41 10.04
C LEU A 19 23.84 7.10 9.51
N GLU A 20 24.62 7.18 8.42
CA GLU A 20 25.19 6.02 7.72
C GLU A 20 24.13 4.97 7.30
N VAL A 21 22.93 5.45 6.90
CA VAL A 21 21.82 4.61 6.44
C VAL A 21 21.77 4.64 4.92
N ASP A 22 21.77 3.46 4.27
CA ASP A 22 21.53 3.37 2.83
C ASP A 22 20.02 3.47 2.52
N ILE A 23 19.67 4.48 1.70
CA ILE A 23 18.33 4.73 1.17
C ILE A 23 18.34 4.91 -0.35
N SER A 24 19.42 4.52 -1.03
CA SER A 24 19.67 4.83 -2.45
C SER A 24 18.58 4.28 -3.38
N ASN A 25 18.06 3.09 -3.05
CA ASN A 25 17.03 2.37 -3.81
C ASN A 25 15.64 2.48 -3.19
N ASP A 26 15.49 3.23 -2.10
CA ASP A 26 14.24 3.33 -1.38
C ASP A 26 13.31 4.37 -2.01
N THR A 27 12.01 4.19 -1.80
CA THR A 27 11.06 5.29 -1.96
C THR A 27 11.25 6.29 -0.82
N ARG A 28 10.64 7.45 -0.94
CA ARG A 28 10.54 8.44 0.15
C ARG A 28 9.97 7.84 1.44
N ASN A 29 8.97 6.97 1.33
CA ASN A 29 8.30 6.39 2.51
C ASN A 29 9.22 5.41 3.21
N VAL A 30 9.84 4.49 2.46
CA VAL A 30 10.80 3.52 3.00
C VAL A 30 12.03 4.23 3.57
N ALA A 31 12.55 5.25 2.88
CA ALA A 31 13.65 6.06 3.40
C ALA A 31 13.29 6.77 4.71
N SER A 32 12.05 7.27 4.83
CA SER A 32 11.57 7.86 6.08
C SER A 32 11.56 6.84 7.21
N ALA A 33 11.10 5.62 6.94
CA ALA A 33 11.07 4.55 7.93
C ALA A 33 12.48 4.18 8.41
N ARG A 34 13.44 3.99 7.50
CA ARG A 34 14.83 3.67 7.89
C ARG A 34 15.51 4.78 8.66
N ILE A 35 15.32 6.04 8.26
CA ILE A 35 15.84 7.19 9.00
C ILE A 35 15.23 7.22 10.41
N TYR A 36 13.93 6.94 10.53
CA TYR A 36 13.28 6.88 11.83
C TYR A 36 13.91 5.79 12.71
N ASP A 37 14.05 4.57 12.19
CA ASP A 37 14.66 3.45 12.92
C ASP A 37 16.08 3.78 13.42
N ALA A 38 16.86 4.54 12.63
CA ALA A 38 18.21 4.95 13.02
C ALA A 38 18.24 6.07 14.08
N VAL A 39 17.22 6.92 14.12
CA VAL A 39 17.15 8.05 15.08
C VAL A 39 16.46 7.65 16.38
N GLU A 40 15.50 6.72 16.32
CA GLU A 40 14.64 6.32 17.44
C GLU A 40 15.40 5.98 18.73
N PRO A 41 16.50 5.20 18.72
CA PRO A 41 17.25 4.89 19.94
C PRO A 41 17.86 6.11 20.65
N ALA A 42 18.12 7.20 19.91
CA ALA A 42 18.64 8.44 20.48
C ALA A 42 17.54 9.31 21.11
N ILE A 43 16.27 9.07 20.76
CA ILE A 43 15.11 9.80 21.28
C ILE A 43 14.47 9.04 22.44
N ASP A 44 14.25 7.73 22.26
CA ASP A 44 13.68 6.83 23.26
C ASP A 44 14.57 5.60 23.42
N PRO A 45 15.54 5.63 24.36
CA PRO A 45 16.48 4.53 24.55
C PRO A 45 15.84 3.27 25.14
N ASN A 46 14.59 3.34 25.61
CA ASN A 46 13.86 2.17 26.11
C ASN A 46 12.98 1.52 25.03
N MET A 47 12.90 2.12 23.84
CA MET A 47 12.08 1.57 22.76
C MET A 47 12.80 0.37 22.13
N GLU A 48 12.12 -0.77 22.13
CA GLU A 48 12.63 -1.99 21.50
C GLU A 48 12.49 -1.91 19.98
N PHE A 49 13.55 -2.33 19.29
CA PHE A 49 13.51 -2.53 17.85
C PHE A 49 12.56 -3.70 17.53
N ASN A 50 11.50 -3.41 16.77
CA ASN A 50 10.53 -4.43 16.38
C ASN A 50 10.82 -4.92 14.96
N GLU A 51 11.12 -6.21 14.85
CA GLU A 51 11.19 -6.90 13.57
C GLU A 51 9.81 -6.98 12.88
N SER A 52 9.82 -7.26 11.58
CA SER A 52 8.60 -7.52 10.83
C SER A 52 7.83 -8.69 11.44
N THR A 53 6.52 -8.51 11.61
CA THR A 53 5.66 -9.59 12.12
C THR A 53 5.50 -10.71 11.09
N GLU A 54 5.20 -11.93 11.54
CA GLU A 54 4.92 -13.07 10.65
C GLU A 54 3.84 -12.71 9.60
N LYS A 55 2.76 -12.06 10.03
CA LYS A 55 1.69 -11.60 9.14
C LYS A 55 2.18 -10.62 8.08
N GLN A 56 3.11 -9.73 8.41
CA GLN A 56 3.69 -8.81 7.42
C GLN A 56 4.59 -9.57 6.46
N ILE A 57 5.37 -10.53 6.93
CA ILE A 57 6.25 -11.36 6.10
C ILE A 57 5.39 -12.17 5.11
N GLU A 58 4.39 -12.90 5.60
CA GLU A 58 3.44 -13.66 4.77
C GLU A 58 2.76 -12.78 3.72
N PHE A 59 2.22 -11.64 4.15
CA PHE A 59 1.57 -10.71 3.23
C PHE A 59 2.55 -10.06 2.25
N GLY A 60 3.80 -9.83 2.67
CA GLY A 60 4.88 -9.37 1.82
C GLY A 60 5.21 -10.38 0.73
N GLU A 61 5.31 -11.66 1.08
CA GLU A 61 5.54 -12.75 0.13
C GLU A 61 4.42 -12.82 -0.93
N GLU A 62 3.15 -12.66 -0.54
CA GLU A 62 2.02 -12.56 -1.49
C GLU A 62 2.14 -11.38 -2.47
N LEU A 63 2.79 -10.29 -2.03
CA LEU A 63 3.05 -9.09 -2.84
C LEU A 63 4.37 -9.16 -3.62
N GLY A 64 5.15 -10.24 -3.49
CA GLY A 64 6.48 -10.39 -4.08
C GLY A 64 7.58 -9.56 -3.42
N LEU A 65 7.44 -9.29 -2.12
CA LEU A 65 8.40 -8.55 -1.29
C LEU A 65 9.12 -9.49 -0.32
N ASP A 66 10.43 -9.31 -0.16
CA ASP A 66 11.17 -9.89 0.97
C ASP A 66 11.27 -8.87 2.12
N LEU A 67 10.69 -9.24 3.26
CA LEU A 67 10.56 -8.41 4.45
C LEU A 67 11.26 -9.01 5.69
N LYS A 68 11.90 -10.19 5.57
CA LYS A 68 12.42 -10.95 6.73
C LYS A 68 13.41 -10.18 7.59
N ASN A 69 14.24 -9.35 6.96
CA ASN A 69 15.28 -8.56 7.61
C ASN A 69 14.91 -7.07 7.72
N ASN A 70 13.62 -6.76 7.79
CA ASN A 70 13.16 -5.39 7.95
C ASN A 70 12.52 -5.17 9.31
N SER A 71 12.61 -3.94 9.81
CA SER A 71 11.80 -3.52 10.94
C SER A 71 10.32 -3.53 10.54
N LEU A 72 9.44 -3.62 11.54
CA LEU A 72 8.00 -3.49 11.38
C LEU A 72 7.61 -2.23 10.59
N ARG A 73 8.34 -1.12 10.82
CA ARG A 73 8.11 0.18 10.20
C ARG A 73 8.52 0.18 8.72
N VAL A 74 9.70 -0.35 8.41
CA VAL A 74 10.19 -0.49 7.03
C VAL A 74 9.31 -1.45 6.24
N ALA A 75 8.90 -2.57 6.83
CA ALA A 75 7.98 -3.52 6.20
C ALA A 75 6.62 -2.90 5.88
N SER A 76 6.02 -2.18 6.84
CA SER A 76 4.77 -1.43 6.62
C SER A 76 4.89 -0.46 5.44
N ALA A 77 5.98 0.31 5.37
CA ALA A 77 6.21 1.27 4.31
C ALA A 77 6.36 0.59 2.92
N LYS A 78 7.11 -0.52 2.85
CA LYS A 78 7.26 -1.31 1.62
C LYS A 78 5.94 -1.89 1.14
N ILE A 79 5.13 -2.45 2.06
CA ILE A 79 3.80 -2.99 1.76
C ILE A 79 2.90 -1.89 1.21
N GLU A 80 2.85 -0.73 1.87
CA GLU A 80 2.02 0.40 1.42
C GLU A 80 2.39 0.86 0.01
N ASP A 81 3.68 1.02 -0.27
CA ASP A 81 4.16 1.43 -1.58
C ASP A 81 3.81 0.40 -2.66
N LYS A 82 3.96 -0.90 -2.37
CA LYS A 82 3.62 -1.97 -3.30
C LYS A 82 2.12 -2.06 -3.57
N LEU A 83 1.28 -1.92 -2.54
CA LEU A 83 -0.17 -1.86 -2.71
C LEU A 83 -0.58 -0.66 -3.57
N LYS A 84 0.06 0.49 -3.37
CA LYS A 84 -0.20 1.69 -4.16
C LYS A 84 0.24 1.52 -5.61
N GLU A 85 1.37 0.85 -5.86
CA GLU A 85 1.82 0.47 -7.20
C GLU A 85 0.80 -0.42 -7.90
N ASN A 86 0.41 -1.52 -7.26
CA ASN A 86 -0.57 -2.47 -7.80
C ASN A 86 -1.92 -1.79 -8.07
N ASN A 87 -2.35 -0.87 -7.20
CA ASN A 87 -3.59 -0.11 -7.39
C ASN A 87 -3.50 0.86 -8.57
N LYS A 88 -2.36 1.53 -8.75
CA LYS A 88 -2.13 2.40 -9.92
C LYS A 88 -2.18 1.57 -11.20
N GLN A 89 -1.44 0.47 -11.25
CA GLN A 89 -1.40 -0.43 -12.39
C GLN A 89 -2.81 -0.96 -12.72
N ALA A 90 -3.57 -1.42 -11.73
CA ALA A 90 -4.93 -1.91 -11.95
C ALA A 90 -5.90 -0.82 -12.47
N ILE A 91 -5.75 0.45 -12.06
CA ILE A 91 -6.52 1.56 -12.67
C ILE A 91 -6.20 1.69 -14.16
N GLU A 92 -4.91 1.64 -14.51
CA GLU A 92 -4.42 1.80 -15.88
C GLU A 92 -4.86 0.63 -16.76
N GLU A 93 -4.70 -0.62 -16.28
CA GLU A 93 -5.08 -1.84 -16.99
C GLU A 93 -6.60 -1.95 -17.22
N LEU A 94 -7.40 -1.68 -16.18
CA LEU A 94 -8.86 -1.71 -16.30
C LEU A 94 -9.40 -0.49 -17.08
N ASN A 95 -8.57 0.53 -17.30
CA ASN A 95 -8.93 1.81 -17.90
C ASN A 95 -10.23 2.36 -17.29
N LEU A 96 -10.27 2.41 -15.95
CA LEU A 96 -11.47 2.80 -15.20
C LEU A 96 -11.72 4.29 -15.32
N LYS A 97 -12.98 4.64 -15.57
CA LYS A 97 -13.47 6.03 -15.57
C LYS A 97 -14.85 6.13 -14.91
N PRO A 98 -15.23 7.34 -14.43
CA PRO A 98 -16.59 7.61 -14.00
C PRO A 98 -17.64 7.11 -15.01
N GLY A 99 -18.64 6.38 -14.53
CA GLY A 99 -19.69 5.77 -15.35
C GLY A 99 -19.47 4.30 -15.71
N ASP A 100 -18.24 3.77 -15.57
CA ASP A 100 -17.98 2.36 -15.83
C ASP A 100 -18.73 1.45 -14.85
N LYS A 101 -19.20 0.30 -15.33
CA LYS A 101 -19.79 -0.76 -14.51
C LYS A 101 -18.72 -1.74 -14.09
N VAL A 102 -18.68 -2.06 -12.80
CA VAL A 102 -17.67 -2.96 -12.21
C VAL A 102 -18.32 -4.00 -11.30
N LYS A 103 -17.68 -5.16 -11.18
CA LYS A 103 -17.93 -6.16 -10.15
C LYS A 103 -16.87 -6.01 -9.07
N LYS A 104 -17.26 -5.85 -7.82
CA LYS A 104 -16.38 -5.93 -6.66
C LYS A 104 -16.39 -7.35 -6.12
N LYS A 105 -15.21 -7.96 -6.01
CA LYS A 105 -15.00 -9.22 -5.29
C LYS A 105 -14.65 -8.90 -3.84
N SER A 106 -15.42 -9.44 -2.91
CA SER A 106 -15.13 -9.39 -1.48
C SER A 106 -15.00 -10.80 -0.94
N LYS A 107 -13.96 -11.06 -0.16
CA LYS A 107 -13.90 -12.23 0.73
C LYS A 107 -14.42 -11.78 2.09
N VAL A 108 -15.35 -12.54 2.67
CA VAL A 108 -15.84 -12.33 4.03
C VAL A 108 -15.73 -13.66 4.75
N GLU A 109 -15.11 -13.65 5.92
CA GLU A 109 -15.12 -14.79 6.82
C GLU A 109 -16.42 -14.75 7.65
N ILE A 110 -17.22 -15.81 7.55
CA ILE A 110 -18.44 -15.99 8.34
C ILE A 110 -18.35 -17.38 8.94
N ASP A 111 -18.38 -17.46 10.28
CA ASP A 111 -18.30 -18.72 11.04
C ASP A 111 -17.06 -19.57 10.70
N GLY A 112 -15.91 -18.93 10.42
CA GLY A 112 -14.66 -19.60 10.06
C GLY A 112 -14.59 -20.08 8.60
N GLU A 113 -15.62 -19.82 7.79
CA GLU A 113 -15.64 -20.15 6.36
C GLU A 113 -15.43 -18.90 5.50
N GLU A 114 -14.50 -18.99 4.52
CA GLU A 114 -14.28 -17.91 3.55
C GLU A 114 -15.37 -17.94 2.47
N LYS A 115 -16.29 -16.96 2.49
CA LYS A 115 -17.32 -16.78 1.46
C LYS A 115 -16.96 -15.63 0.51
N LYS A 116 -17.08 -15.90 -0.79
CA LYS A 116 -16.84 -14.92 -1.87
C LYS A 116 -18.16 -14.26 -2.27
N TYR A 117 -18.25 -12.95 -2.09
CA TYR A 117 -19.38 -12.13 -2.51
C TYR A 117 -19.00 -11.26 -3.70
N ILE A 118 -19.87 -11.26 -4.72
CA ILE A 118 -19.73 -10.39 -5.89
C ILE A 118 -20.86 -9.37 -5.88
N THR A 119 -20.51 -8.09 -5.89
CA THR A 119 -21.47 -6.99 -5.96
C THR A 119 -21.21 -6.13 -7.20
N LYS A 120 -22.28 -5.65 -7.85
CA LYS A 120 -22.17 -4.81 -9.05
C LYS A 120 -22.31 -3.34 -8.67
N HIS A 121 -21.46 -2.50 -9.22
CA HIS A 121 -21.40 -1.07 -8.92
C HIS A 121 -21.17 -0.24 -10.18
N VAL A 122 -21.50 1.05 -10.11
CA VAL A 122 -21.12 2.05 -11.12
C VAL A 122 -20.07 2.97 -10.51
N VAL A 123 -18.97 3.17 -11.21
CA VAL A 123 -17.89 4.08 -10.78
C VAL A 123 -18.42 5.51 -10.76
N SER A 124 -18.25 6.19 -9.64
CA SER A 124 -18.53 7.61 -9.45
C SER A 124 -17.29 8.44 -9.71
N SER A 125 -16.20 8.12 -9.02
CA SER A 125 -14.93 8.84 -9.10
C SER A 125 -13.77 7.94 -8.67
N ILE A 126 -12.54 8.39 -8.97
CA ILE A 126 -11.30 7.75 -8.53
C ILE A 126 -10.54 8.77 -7.68
N GLY A 127 -10.25 8.40 -6.44
CA GLY A 127 -9.52 9.23 -5.48
C GLY A 127 -8.05 9.38 -5.85
N LYS A 128 -7.38 10.38 -5.24
CA LYS A 128 -5.93 10.62 -5.44
C LYS A 128 -5.06 9.46 -4.96
N ASN A 129 -5.59 8.61 -4.08
CA ASN A 129 -4.99 7.38 -3.58
C ASN A 129 -5.39 6.14 -4.40
N TYR A 130 -5.96 6.31 -5.59
CA TYR A 130 -6.45 5.24 -6.47
C TYR A 130 -7.69 4.49 -5.97
N ARG A 131 -8.26 4.87 -4.82
CA ARG A 131 -9.51 4.27 -4.34
C ARG A 131 -10.65 4.62 -5.30
N VAL A 132 -11.44 3.61 -5.68
CA VAL A 132 -12.60 3.77 -6.56
C VAL A 132 -13.86 3.94 -5.72
N TYR A 133 -14.61 5.00 -5.95
CA TYR A 133 -15.88 5.28 -5.26
C TYR A 133 -17.06 4.94 -6.14
N PHE A 134 -18.14 4.41 -5.55
CA PHE A 134 -19.33 3.98 -6.28
C PHE A 134 -20.48 4.99 -6.21
N LYS A 135 -21.29 5.08 -7.27
CA LYS A 135 -22.49 5.93 -7.29
C LYS A 135 -23.55 5.40 -6.33
N GLY A 136 -24.20 6.30 -5.59
CA GLY A 136 -25.28 5.96 -4.64
C GLY A 136 -24.82 5.18 -3.40
N GLY A 137 -23.50 4.98 -3.22
CA GLY A 137 -22.96 4.13 -2.16
C GLY A 137 -22.66 4.84 -0.83
N ASN A 138 -23.07 6.10 -0.61
CA ASN A 138 -22.77 6.85 0.63
C ASN A 138 -21.30 6.80 1.08
N GLY A 139 -20.35 6.92 0.13
CA GLY A 139 -18.90 6.82 0.41
C GLY A 139 -18.32 5.42 0.28
N GLN A 140 -19.13 4.41 -0.07
CA GLN A 140 -18.64 3.08 -0.42
C GLN A 140 -17.69 3.12 -1.63
N GLY A 141 -16.74 2.21 -1.59
CA GLY A 141 -15.74 2.05 -2.64
C GLY A 141 -14.96 0.75 -2.49
N ALA A 142 -13.94 0.61 -3.32
CA ALA A 142 -13.03 -0.52 -3.31
C ALA A 142 -11.65 -0.11 -3.82
N TRP A 143 -10.67 -0.97 -3.57
CA TRP A 143 -9.40 -0.89 -4.26
C TRP A 143 -9.56 -1.43 -5.70
N PRO A 144 -8.88 -0.84 -6.69
CA PRO A 144 -8.92 -1.28 -8.09
C PRO A 144 -8.61 -2.77 -8.27
N THR A 145 -7.67 -3.30 -7.49
CA THR A 145 -7.28 -4.72 -7.48
C THR A 145 -8.41 -5.66 -7.02
N GLN A 146 -9.49 -5.13 -6.44
CA GLN A 146 -10.68 -5.88 -6.03
C GLN A 146 -11.80 -5.83 -7.09
N LEU A 147 -11.55 -5.17 -8.23
CA LEU A 147 -12.56 -4.87 -9.24
C LEU A 147 -12.32 -5.62 -10.54
N GLU A 148 -13.41 -5.94 -11.21
CA GLU A 148 -13.43 -6.35 -12.61
C GLU A 148 -14.38 -5.45 -13.38
N LYS A 149 -13.92 -4.95 -14.54
CA LYS A 149 -14.78 -4.17 -15.43
C LYS A 149 -15.78 -5.10 -16.13
N VAL A 150 -17.03 -4.66 -16.20
CA VAL A 150 -18.08 -5.37 -16.92
C VAL A 150 -18.22 -4.68 -18.28
N ASN A 151 -17.73 -5.33 -19.34
CA ASN A 151 -18.03 -4.92 -20.70
C ASN A 151 -19.50 -5.27 -20.98
N LEU A 152 -20.26 -4.30 -21.49
CA LEU A 152 -21.54 -4.53 -22.15
C LEU A 152 -21.30 -4.66 -23.64
#